data_AF-A0A413UKE5-F1
#
_entry.id   AF-A0A413UKE5-F1
#
_cell.length_a   1.000
_cell.length_b   1.000
_cell.length_c   1.000
_cell.angle_alpha   90.00
_cell.angle_beta   90.00
_cell.angle_gamma   90.00
#
_symmetry.space_group_name_H-M   'P 1'
#
loop_
_entity.id
_entity.type
_entity.pdbx_description
1 polymer ?
#
loop_
_entity_poly.entity_id
_entity_poly.type
_entity_poly.pdbx_seq_one_letter_code
_entity_poly.pdbx_strand_id
1 'polypeptide(L)'
;MAKKIPTFTSDIVSSACSDISGIVEAKSLNQKGIDHETSLEGALLIGRRLEQETAGYPVTNLKGLLSPVGGHLHKHYGPRLGQSYLTRCIKFARAVPKDVPPRSELGLTHYESLARITNEYLRLELMNVAADNRWSSSRVALHARYQSPQDAPSNREFRELIANQEVWRFARAYTDACGIISLEKFVELYNSCAPKPVSIFEVNETIWKIRDESGRIDNPCMLSRDGELYLITPELDDTVENNPYYYDDYGYSYRKYKRHSEYTEEMRSLRERRVQSRRAAIFAAHKQHPIKKLDYEDVVCGYATYTRFVNNLKLDILKDSKLSAASLHAREDEFDFIMAKLLRSIGLNGMPTVQQINEDAEFLLIVVRPDFYEQAKINKVSKLLSIIYENTPLWEFNGRSHTELRNEEAVEPLVPTMQPTVQPKQAA
;
A
#
# COMPACT_ATOMS: atom_id res chain seq x y z
N MET A 1 34.49 -1.78 -14.78
CA MET A 1 35.94 -1.64 -14.46
C MET A 1 36.08 -1.02 -13.09
N ALA A 2 36.77 -1.66 -12.14
CA ALA A 2 36.98 -1.08 -10.82
C ALA A 2 37.88 0.16 -10.94
N LYS A 3 37.43 1.33 -10.44
CA LYS A 3 38.28 2.52 -10.37
C LYS A 3 39.50 2.21 -9.51
N LYS A 4 40.70 2.51 -10.03
CA LYS A 4 41.97 2.38 -9.30
C LYS A 4 41.89 3.14 -7.98
N ILE A 5 42.43 2.57 -6.90
CA ILE A 5 42.46 3.24 -5.58
C ILE A 5 43.19 4.59 -5.74
N PRO A 6 42.58 5.71 -5.32
CA PRO A 6 43.20 7.02 -5.45
C PRO A 6 44.46 7.12 -4.60
N THR A 7 45.51 7.71 -5.16
CA THR A 7 46.72 8.07 -4.43
C THR A 7 46.62 9.55 -4.04
N PHE A 8 46.57 9.84 -2.75
CA PHE A 8 46.52 11.20 -2.23
C PHE A 8 47.94 11.71 -1.95
N THR A 9 48.31 12.84 -2.53
CA THR A 9 49.62 13.46 -2.33
C THR A 9 49.71 14.10 -0.95
N SER A 10 50.94 14.34 -0.48
CA SER A 10 51.17 15.07 0.78
C SER A 10 50.50 16.45 0.79
N ASP A 11 50.47 17.14 -0.35
CA ASP A 11 49.88 18.47 -0.49
C ASP A 11 48.36 18.42 -0.29
N ILE A 12 47.68 17.43 -0.88
CA ILE A 12 46.24 17.22 -0.71
C ILE A 12 45.91 16.95 0.76
N VAL A 13 46.69 16.07 1.40
CA VAL A 13 46.51 15.75 2.83
C VAL A 13 46.72 17.00 3.70
N SER A 14 47.78 17.77 3.46
CA SER A 14 48.08 18.98 4.24
C SER A 14 47.02 20.07 4.05
N SER A 15 46.55 20.27 2.82
CA SER A 15 45.47 21.22 2.53
C SER A 15 44.17 20.80 3.23
N ALA A 16 43.80 19.52 3.14
CA ALA A 16 42.62 19.00 3.83
C ALA A 16 42.72 19.16 5.36
N CYS A 17 43.89 18.90 5.96
CA CYS A 17 44.12 19.16 7.38
C CYS A 17 43.88 20.63 7.74
N SER A 18 44.49 21.56 7.00
CA SER A 18 44.34 23.01 7.25
C SER A 18 42.88 23.45 7.18
N ASP A 19 42.18 23.09 6.10
CA ASP A 19 40.81 23.53 5.87
C ASP A 19 39.85 22.94 6.91
N ILE A 20 40.00 21.67 7.25
CA ILE A 20 39.14 21.00 8.23
C ILE A 20 39.41 21.51 9.64
N SER A 21 40.66 21.78 10.00
CA SER A 21 41.01 22.43 11.28
C SER A 21 40.34 23.80 11.40
N GLY A 22 40.35 24.60 10.34
CA GLY A 22 39.63 25.88 10.31
C GLY A 22 38.11 25.72 10.52
N ILE A 23 37.49 24.70 9.92
CA ILE A 23 36.06 24.41 10.13
C ILE A 23 35.79 23.99 11.59
N VAL A 24 36.64 23.12 12.16
CA VAL A 24 36.52 22.64 13.54
C VAL A 24 36.57 23.79 14.53
N GLU A 25 37.48 24.75 14.33
CA GLU A 25 37.61 25.94 15.17
C GLU A 25 36.42 26.89 14.99
N ALA A 26 36.06 27.21 13.74
CA ALA A 26 34.96 28.13 13.44
C ALA A 26 33.60 27.64 13.98
N LYS A 27 33.37 26.32 13.98
CA LYS A 27 32.14 25.71 14.50
C LYS A 27 32.29 25.14 15.91
N SER A 28 33.44 25.32 16.56
CA SER A 28 33.72 24.84 17.91
C SER A 28 33.43 23.34 18.12
N LEU A 29 33.68 22.50 17.11
CA LEU A 29 33.28 21.08 17.09
C LEU A 29 33.98 20.22 18.15
N ASN A 30 35.02 20.75 18.79
CA ASN A 30 35.76 20.12 19.88
C ASN A 30 35.13 20.34 21.27
N GLN A 31 34.17 21.25 21.41
CA GLN A 31 33.54 21.57 22.69
C GLN A 31 32.47 20.53 23.09
N LYS A 32 32.20 20.42 24.39
CA LYS A 32 31.07 19.62 24.91
C LYS A 32 29.82 20.50 24.95
N GLY A 33 28.67 19.96 24.53
CA GLY A 33 27.39 20.65 24.63
C GLY A 33 27.08 21.61 23.48
N ILE A 34 27.78 21.49 22.34
CA ILE A 34 27.44 22.22 21.12
C ILE A 34 26.02 21.86 20.69
N ASP A 35 25.29 22.83 20.16
CA ASP A 35 23.96 22.56 19.64
C ASP A 35 24.04 21.63 18.42
N HIS A 36 23.01 20.80 18.27
CA HIS A 36 22.99 19.74 17.26
C HIS A 36 23.02 20.29 15.83
N GLU A 37 22.44 21.47 15.60
CA GLU A 37 22.39 22.10 14.28
C GLU A 37 23.77 22.58 13.84
N THR A 38 24.50 23.30 14.70
CA THR A 38 25.90 23.70 14.48
C THR A 38 26.80 22.49 14.29
N SER A 39 26.58 21.43 15.07
CA SER A 39 27.31 20.15 14.92
C SER A 39 27.12 19.54 13.53
N LEU A 40 25.88 19.51 13.04
CA LEU A 40 25.55 19.03 11.70
C LEU A 40 26.15 19.94 10.64
N GLU A 41 25.99 21.25 10.73
CA GLU A 41 26.54 22.18 9.74
C GLU A 41 28.06 22.02 9.60
N GLY A 42 28.78 21.93 10.72
CA GLY A 42 30.21 21.66 10.73
C GLY A 42 30.56 20.31 10.10
N ALA A 43 29.83 19.24 10.44
CA ALA A 43 30.03 17.92 9.84
C ALA A 43 29.80 17.92 8.32
N LEU A 44 28.81 18.69 7.83
CA LEU A 44 28.52 18.84 6.41
C LEU A 44 29.65 19.58 5.69
N LEU A 45 30.16 20.67 6.26
CA LEU A 45 31.28 21.44 5.71
C LEU A 45 32.55 20.58 5.59
N ILE A 46 32.89 19.82 6.63
CA ILE A 46 34.01 18.87 6.63
C ILE A 46 33.79 17.83 5.52
N GLY A 47 32.61 17.24 5.46
CA GLY A 47 32.27 16.23 4.45
C GLY A 47 32.37 16.76 3.02
N ARG A 48 31.85 17.97 2.75
CA ARG A 48 31.92 18.63 1.44
C ARG A 48 33.36 18.95 1.05
N ARG A 49 34.18 19.41 2.00
CA ARG A 49 35.61 19.63 1.75
C ARG A 49 36.34 18.35 1.35
N LEU A 50 36.06 17.25 2.06
CA LEU A 50 36.62 15.93 1.72
C LEU A 50 36.11 15.41 0.37
N GLU A 51 34.85 15.67 0.01
CA GLU A 51 34.28 15.27 -1.28
C GLU A 51 34.93 15.95 -2.49
N GLN A 52 35.48 17.15 -2.34
CA GLN A 52 36.20 17.84 -3.43
C GLN A 52 37.36 16.98 -3.99
N GLU A 53 38.04 16.21 -3.12
CA GLU A 53 39.17 15.35 -3.49
C GLU A 53 38.77 13.89 -3.73
N THR A 54 37.57 13.50 -3.28
CA THR A 54 37.19 12.07 -3.16
C THR A 54 35.93 11.71 -3.95
N ALA A 55 35.34 12.67 -4.66
CA ALA A 55 34.15 12.49 -5.47
C ALA A 55 34.26 11.28 -6.41
N GLY A 56 33.26 10.41 -6.35
CA GLY A 56 33.18 9.23 -7.22
C GLY A 56 34.08 8.05 -6.83
N TYR A 57 34.75 8.09 -5.67
CA TYR A 57 35.44 6.95 -5.07
C TYR A 57 34.65 6.36 -3.89
N PRO A 58 34.58 5.02 -3.73
CA PRO A 58 33.99 4.39 -2.55
C PRO A 58 34.71 4.82 -1.27
N VAL A 59 33.97 5.03 -0.18
CA VAL A 59 34.54 5.47 1.12
C VAL A 59 35.61 4.52 1.65
N THR A 60 35.49 3.22 1.36
CA THR A 60 36.49 2.18 1.69
C THR A 60 37.87 2.44 1.08
N ASN A 61 37.92 3.16 -0.04
CA ASN A 61 39.17 3.46 -0.76
C ASN A 61 39.82 4.77 -0.29
N LEU A 62 39.20 5.49 0.66
CA LEU A 62 39.65 6.81 1.10
C LEU A 62 40.59 6.76 2.31
N LYS A 63 41.03 5.57 2.74
CA LYS A 63 41.87 5.39 3.94
C LYS A 63 43.16 6.22 3.87
N GLY A 64 43.74 6.37 2.68
CA GLY A 64 44.96 7.15 2.46
C GLY A 64 44.82 8.65 2.76
N LEU A 65 43.61 9.21 2.66
CA LEU A 65 43.31 10.60 3.05
C LEU A 65 42.76 10.67 4.48
N LEU A 66 41.80 9.81 4.80
CA LEU A 66 41.05 9.88 6.06
C LEU A 66 41.91 9.55 7.29
N SER A 67 42.88 8.65 7.17
CA SER A 67 43.71 8.24 8.29
C SER A 67 44.71 9.33 8.72
N PRO A 68 45.49 9.95 7.81
CA PRO A 68 46.35 11.07 8.17
C PRO A 68 45.59 12.29 8.72
N VAL A 69 44.51 12.71 8.04
CA VAL A 69 43.70 13.85 8.47
C VAL A 69 43.03 13.55 9.83
N GLY A 70 42.44 12.37 9.99
CA GLY A 70 41.84 11.95 11.24
C GLY A 70 42.84 11.84 12.38
N GLY A 71 44.07 11.41 12.11
CA GLY A 71 45.16 11.37 13.10
C GLY A 71 45.59 12.76 13.56
N HIS A 72 45.66 13.73 12.63
CA HIS A 72 45.91 15.13 12.95
C HIS A 72 44.81 15.70 13.85
N LEU A 73 43.54 15.58 13.45
CA LEU A 73 42.43 16.12 14.22
C LEU A 73 42.29 15.49 15.60
N HIS A 74 42.48 14.17 15.70
CA HIS A 74 42.44 13.45 16.96
C HIS A 74 43.48 13.99 17.96
N LYS A 75 44.70 14.27 17.46
CA LYS A 75 45.80 14.79 18.27
C LYS A 75 45.57 16.24 18.73
N HIS A 76 45.00 17.09 17.88
CA HIS A 76 44.90 18.53 18.13
C HIS A 76 43.57 18.96 18.78
N TYR A 77 42.47 18.28 18.48
CA TYR A 77 41.12 18.67 18.89
C TYR A 77 40.41 17.62 19.74
N GLY A 78 41.02 16.44 19.93
CA GLY A 78 40.57 15.42 20.85
C GLY A 78 39.92 14.20 20.19
N PRO A 79 39.59 13.17 21.00
CA PRO A 79 39.44 11.82 20.48
C PRO A 79 38.20 11.58 19.62
N ARG A 80 37.20 12.47 19.70
CA ARG A 80 35.95 12.37 18.94
C ARG A 80 36.13 12.72 17.46
N LEU A 81 37.13 13.54 17.12
CA LEU A 81 37.41 14.01 15.78
C LEU A 81 38.49 13.14 15.11
N GLY A 82 38.15 11.86 14.90
CA GLY A 82 39.05 10.87 14.29
C GLY A 82 38.61 10.41 12.90
N GLN A 83 39.33 9.43 12.35
CA GLN A 83 39.03 8.84 11.03
C GLN A 83 37.57 8.35 10.91
N SER A 84 37.02 7.75 11.97
CA SER A 84 35.63 7.28 12.00
C SER A 84 34.65 8.43 11.86
N TYR A 85 34.89 9.56 12.52
CA TYR A 85 34.06 10.76 12.39
C TYR A 85 34.13 11.34 10.96
N LEU A 86 35.33 11.44 10.37
CA LEU A 86 35.48 11.91 8.98
C LEU A 86 34.77 11.00 7.98
N THR A 87 34.80 9.68 8.21
CA THR A 87 34.05 8.70 7.40
C THR A 87 32.55 9.00 7.43
N ARG A 88 32.00 9.38 8.60
CA ARG A 88 30.59 9.75 8.76
C ARG A 88 30.28 11.08 8.08
N CYS A 89 31.18 12.07 8.19
CA CYS A 89 31.04 13.36 7.52
C CYS A 89 30.97 13.23 5.99
N ILE A 90 31.82 12.39 5.38
CA ILE A 90 31.76 12.12 3.94
C ILE A 90 30.42 11.49 3.56
N LYS A 91 29.98 10.45 4.28
CA LYS A 91 28.68 9.82 4.01
C LYS A 91 27.54 10.81 4.12
N PHE A 92 27.59 11.68 5.12
CA PHE A 92 26.60 12.75 5.30
C PHE A 92 26.60 13.74 4.13
N ALA A 93 27.76 14.22 3.70
CA ALA A 93 27.86 15.11 2.54
C ALA A 93 27.37 14.46 1.23
N ARG A 94 27.53 13.14 1.08
CA ARG A 94 26.97 12.40 -0.07
C ARG A 94 25.47 12.16 0.02
N ALA A 95 24.90 12.16 1.23
CA ALA A 95 23.48 11.95 1.45
C ALA A 95 22.66 13.22 1.18
N VAL A 96 23.20 14.39 1.53
CA VAL A 96 22.53 15.69 1.41
C VAL A 96 22.79 16.28 0.01
N PRO A 97 21.74 16.57 -0.79
CA PRO A 97 21.89 17.30 -2.06
C PRO A 97 22.63 18.63 -1.87
N LYS A 98 23.38 19.08 -2.89
CA LYS A 98 24.24 20.28 -2.78
C LYS A 98 23.45 21.54 -2.39
N ASP A 99 22.25 21.68 -2.92
CA ASP A 99 21.41 22.87 -2.78
C ASP A 99 20.27 22.72 -1.77
N VAL A 100 20.30 21.65 -0.96
CA VAL A 100 19.29 21.38 0.06
C VAL A 100 19.94 21.45 1.44
N PRO A 101 19.39 22.23 2.39
CA PRO A 101 19.89 22.23 3.76
C PRO A 101 19.63 20.89 4.45
N PRO A 102 20.53 20.43 5.34
CA PRO A 102 20.25 19.27 6.16
C PRO A 102 19.08 19.56 7.11
N ARG A 103 18.24 18.55 7.34
CA ARG A 103 17.20 18.54 8.37
C ARG A 103 17.84 18.36 9.75
N SER A 104 17.63 19.33 10.65
CA SER A 104 18.18 19.32 12.02
C SER A 104 17.50 18.28 12.92
N GLU A 105 16.32 17.79 12.53
CA GLU A 105 15.60 16.72 13.22
C GLU A 105 16.32 15.36 13.09
N LEU A 106 17.26 15.24 12.14
CA LEU A 106 17.97 14.00 11.85
C LEU A 106 19.40 14.03 12.41
N GLY A 107 19.89 12.87 12.84
CA GLY A 107 21.27 12.69 13.28
C GLY A 107 22.19 12.20 12.16
N LEU A 108 23.51 12.26 12.38
CA LEU A 108 24.50 11.71 11.44
C LEU A 108 24.24 10.23 11.10
N THR A 109 23.72 9.44 12.04
CA THR A 109 23.38 8.02 11.78
C THR A 109 22.24 7.88 10.78
N HIS A 110 21.27 8.80 10.73
CA HIS A 110 20.23 8.81 9.70
C HIS A 110 20.85 9.07 8.33
N TYR A 111 21.72 10.07 8.23
CA TYR A 111 22.38 10.40 6.97
C TYR A 111 23.32 9.31 6.46
N GLU A 112 23.97 8.56 7.35
CA GLU A 112 24.73 7.38 6.96
C GLU A 112 23.87 6.29 6.32
N SER A 113 22.63 6.14 6.78
CA SER A 113 21.66 5.23 6.16
C SER A 113 21.17 5.78 4.82
N LEU A 114 20.85 7.08 4.74
CA LEU A 114 20.43 7.75 3.51
C LEU A 114 21.50 7.69 2.41
N ALA A 115 22.79 7.75 2.78
CA ALA A 115 23.90 7.67 1.83
C ALA A 115 23.95 6.36 1.02
N ARG A 116 23.21 5.33 1.43
CA ARG A 116 23.08 4.05 0.71
C ARG A 116 22.07 4.10 -0.42
N ILE A 117 21.19 5.10 -0.45
CA ILE A 117 20.20 5.28 -1.49
C ILE A 117 20.86 6.06 -2.63
N THR A 118 20.97 5.42 -3.80
CA THR A 118 21.64 6.00 -4.97
C THR A 118 20.77 7.07 -5.64
N ASN A 119 19.45 6.85 -5.68
CA ASN A 119 18.51 7.79 -6.27
C ASN A 119 18.36 9.03 -5.37
N GLU A 120 18.75 10.20 -5.89
CA GLU A 120 18.75 11.45 -5.14
C GLU A 120 17.35 11.93 -4.77
N TYR A 121 16.37 11.75 -5.65
CA TYR A 121 14.98 12.11 -5.41
C TYR A 121 14.39 11.28 -4.25
N LEU A 122 14.51 9.95 -4.31
CA LEU A 122 14.02 9.06 -3.25
C LEU A 122 14.73 9.33 -1.92
N ARG A 123 16.03 9.64 -1.97
CA ARG A 123 16.80 9.99 -0.78
C ARG A 123 16.32 11.29 -0.14
N LEU A 124 16.02 12.32 -0.95
CA LEU A 124 15.48 13.59 -0.47
C LEU A 124 14.08 13.41 0.13
N GLU A 125 13.21 12.63 -0.52
CA GLU A 125 11.88 12.32 -0.01
C GLU A 125 11.98 11.57 1.33
N LEU A 126 12.80 10.51 1.42
CA LEU A 126 12.98 9.77 2.68
C LEU A 126 13.56 10.64 3.79
N MET A 127 14.48 11.56 3.47
CA MET A 127 15.02 12.51 4.43
C MET A 127 13.91 13.38 5.04
N ASN A 128 13.03 13.95 4.20
CA ASN A 128 11.94 14.79 4.68
C ASN A 128 10.93 14.00 5.50
N VAL A 129 10.49 12.84 4.99
CA VAL A 129 9.53 11.97 5.68
C VAL A 129 10.07 11.51 7.03
N ALA A 130 11.35 11.12 7.09
CA ALA A 130 11.98 10.69 8.33
C ALA A 130 12.07 11.84 9.35
N ALA A 131 12.33 13.07 8.89
CA ALA A 131 12.39 14.25 9.75
C ALA A 131 10.99 14.60 10.29
N ASP A 132 10.01 14.74 9.41
CA ASP A 132 8.64 15.14 9.73
C ASP A 132 7.96 14.15 10.70
N ASN A 133 8.24 12.86 10.53
CA ASN A 133 7.69 11.78 11.36
C ASN A 133 8.61 11.30 12.49
N ARG A 134 9.76 11.96 12.71
CA ARG A 134 10.74 11.60 13.74
C ARG A 134 11.18 10.14 13.70
N TRP A 135 11.42 9.61 12.50
CA TRP A 135 11.82 8.21 12.33
C TRP A 135 13.19 7.93 12.95
N SER A 136 13.37 6.71 13.44
CA SER A 136 14.67 6.24 13.92
C SER A 136 15.62 6.02 12.74
N SER A 137 16.93 6.11 13.00
CA SER A 137 17.95 5.79 11.99
C SER A 137 17.89 4.33 11.52
N SER A 138 17.33 3.41 12.33
CA SER A 138 17.11 2.00 11.98
C SER A 138 15.98 1.85 10.95
N ARG A 139 14.89 2.60 11.10
CA ARG A 139 13.77 2.63 10.13
C ARG A 139 14.22 3.21 8.79
N VAL A 140 15.04 4.27 8.80
CA VAL A 140 15.68 4.78 7.57
C VAL A 140 16.61 3.74 6.93
N ALA A 141 17.38 3.00 7.74
CA ALA A 141 18.25 1.94 7.23
C ALA A 141 17.47 0.76 6.63
N LEU A 142 16.22 0.55 7.05
CA LEU A 142 15.32 -0.45 6.47
C LEU A 142 14.89 -0.02 5.07
N HIS A 143 14.39 1.21 4.91
CA HIS A 143 14.03 1.77 3.59
C HIS A 143 15.23 1.92 2.64
N ALA A 144 16.43 2.13 3.18
CA ALA A 144 17.64 2.14 2.36
C ALA A 144 17.99 0.74 1.81
N ARG A 145 17.63 -0.33 2.53
CA ARG A 145 17.85 -1.73 2.14
C ARG A 145 16.75 -2.27 1.23
N TYR A 146 15.50 -1.93 1.54
CA TYR A 146 14.29 -2.40 0.85
C TYR A 146 13.64 -1.20 0.17
N GLN A 147 14.02 -0.96 -1.09
CA GLN A 147 13.53 0.19 -1.85
C GLN A 147 12.25 -0.16 -2.64
N SER A 148 11.99 -1.44 -2.86
CA SER A 148 10.78 -1.92 -3.53
C SER A 148 9.77 -2.48 -2.52
N PRO A 149 8.46 -2.24 -2.71
CA PRO A 149 7.42 -2.95 -1.99
C PRO A 149 7.47 -4.49 -2.21
N GLN A 150 8.17 -4.98 -3.24
CA GLN A 150 8.43 -6.41 -3.45
C GLN A 150 9.47 -6.98 -2.49
N ASP A 151 10.35 -6.16 -1.94
CA ASP A 151 11.45 -6.61 -1.09
C ASP A 151 10.99 -6.55 0.38
N ALA A 152 10.18 -7.54 0.79
CA ALA A 152 9.67 -7.56 2.16
C ALA A 152 10.81 -7.78 3.17
N PRO A 153 10.86 -6.99 4.25
CA PRO A 153 11.80 -7.21 5.34
C PRO A 153 11.53 -8.55 6.04
N SER A 154 12.49 -9.05 6.81
CA SER A 154 12.27 -10.28 7.60
C SER A 154 11.30 -10.04 8.78
N ASN A 155 10.62 -11.09 9.27
CA ASN A 155 9.65 -11.03 10.40
C ASN A 155 10.16 -10.27 11.64
N ARG A 156 11.47 -10.26 11.89
CA ARG A 156 12.07 -9.51 13.00
C ARG A 156 12.10 -7.99 12.74
N GLU A 157 12.39 -7.60 11.52
CA GLU A 157 12.51 -6.21 11.07
C GLU A 157 11.13 -5.53 10.94
N PHE A 158 10.07 -6.32 10.78
CA PHE A 158 8.68 -5.85 10.78
C PHE A 158 8.23 -5.18 12.08
N ARG A 159 8.84 -5.50 13.22
CA ARG A 159 8.42 -4.94 14.53
C ARG A 159 8.67 -3.44 14.62
N GLU A 160 9.55 -2.89 13.80
CA GLU A 160 9.88 -1.46 13.77
C GLU A 160 8.95 -0.65 12.86
N LEU A 161 8.12 -1.30 12.04
CA LEU A 161 7.27 -0.65 11.05
C LEU A 161 5.87 -0.40 11.59
N ILE A 162 5.34 0.79 11.27
CA ILE A 162 4.00 1.21 11.66
C ILE A 162 3.19 1.33 10.38
N ALA A 163 2.25 0.42 10.18
CA ALA A 163 1.33 0.52 9.06
C ALA A 163 0.42 1.73 9.23
N ASN A 164 0.29 2.53 8.18
CA ASN A 164 -0.69 3.59 8.13
C ASN A 164 -2.09 2.94 7.99
N GLN A 165 -2.91 3.08 9.03
CA GLN A 165 -4.22 2.44 9.10
C GLN A 165 -5.19 2.96 8.04
N GLU A 166 -5.03 4.21 7.63
CA GLU A 166 -5.87 4.82 6.59
C GLU A 166 -5.54 4.23 5.22
N VAL A 167 -4.25 4.15 4.88
CA VAL A 167 -3.75 3.47 3.67
C VAL A 167 -4.22 2.01 3.66
N TRP A 168 -4.22 1.33 4.81
CA TRP A 168 -4.72 -0.04 4.92
C TRP A 168 -6.22 -0.14 4.62
N ARG A 169 -7.04 0.73 5.23
CA ARG A 169 -8.49 0.78 4.97
C ARG A 169 -8.77 1.06 3.50
N PHE A 170 -8.00 1.97 2.90
CA PHE A 170 -8.09 2.27 1.49
C PHE A 170 -7.73 1.06 0.62
N ALA A 171 -6.68 0.33 0.98
CA ALA A 171 -6.29 -0.90 0.28
C ALA A 171 -7.41 -1.93 0.31
N ARG A 172 -8.00 -2.17 1.49
CA ARG A 172 -9.16 -3.06 1.65
C ARG A 172 -10.36 -2.61 0.81
N ALA A 173 -10.73 -1.34 0.88
CA ALA A 173 -11.89 -0.82 0.16
C ALA A 173 -11.74 -0.98 -1.36
N TYR A 174 -10.57 -0.68 -1.91
CA TYR A 174 -10.33 -0.84 -3.35
C TYR A 174 -10.21 -2.30 -3.78
N THR A 175 -9.61 -3.18 -2.97
CA THR A 175 -9.63 -4.61 -3.30
C THR A 175 -11.03 -5.22 -3.19
N ASP A 176 -11.86 -4.74 -2.27
CA ASP A 176 -13.23 -5.22 -2.13
C ASP A 176 -14.10 -4.74 -3.30
N ALA A 177 -13.90 -3.50 -3.75
CA ALA A 177 -14.62 -2.94 -4.88
C ALA A 177 -14.15 -3.49 -6.24
N CYS A 178 -12.84 -3.63 -6.45
CA CYS A 178 -12.27 -3.92 -7.77
C CYS A 178 -11.75 -5.37 -7.93
N GLY A 179 -11.58 -6.10 -6.83
CA GLY A 179 -10.95 -7.41 -6.79
C GLY A 179 -9.42 -7.36 -6.97
N ILE A 180 -8.94 -6.54 -7.91
CA ILE A 180 -7.54 -6.34 -8.26
C ILE A 180 -7.27 -4.84 -8.41
N ILE A 181 -6.14 -4.34 -7.91
CA ILE A 181 -5.67 -2.98 -8.18
C ILE A 181 -4.15 -2.95 -8.24
N SER A 182 -3.57 -2.32 -9.27
CA SER A 182 -2.11 -2.12 -9.33
C SER A 182 -1.68 -1.17 -8.23
N LEU A 183 -0.52 -1.40 -7.63
CA LEU A 183 0.01 -0.57 -6.55
C LEU A 183 0.18 0.90 -6.98
N GLU A 184 0.65 1.14 -8.20
CA GLU A 184 0.78 2.48 -8.76
C GLU A 184 -0.57 3.21 -8.79
N LYS A 185 -1.60 2.58 -9.38
CA LYS A 185 -2.93 3.18 -9.44
C LYS A 185 -3.57 3.36 -8.07
N PHE A 186 -3.32 2.45 -7.14
CA PHE A 186 -3.74 2.58 -5.74
C PHE A 186 -3.16 3.84 -5.10
N VAL A 187 -1.84 4.07 -5.24
CA VAL A 187 -1.16 5.26 -4.71
C VAL A 187 -1.68 6.53 -5.37
N GLU A 188 -1.88 6.51 -6.70
CA GLU A 188 -2.47 7.62 -7.44
C GLU A 188 -3.87 7.97 -6.91
N LEU A 189 -4.75 6.98 -6.76
CA LEU A 189 -6.11 7.18 -6.28
C LEU A 189 -6.13 7.71 -4.85
N TYR A 190 -5.34 7.11 -3.94
CA TYR A 190 -5.22 7.56 -2.56
C TYR A 190 -4.77 9.03 -2.49
N ASN A 191 -3.68 9.38 -3.17
CA ASN A 191 -3.15 10.75 -3.16
C ASN A 191 -4.06 11.75 -3.89
N SER A 192 -4.98 11.30 -4.75
CA SER A 192 -5.95 12.15 -5.43
C SER A 192 -7.18 12.54 -4.59
N CYS A 193 -7.37 11.90 -3.43
CA CYS A 193 -8.53 12.13 -2.56
C CYS A 193 -8.18 12.36 -1.10
N ALA A 194 -7.03 11.88 -0.63
CA ALA A 194 -6.59 12.07 0.74
C ALA A 194 -6.32 13.56 1.04
N PRO A 195 -6.80 14.11 2.17
CA PRO A 195 -6.53 15.48 2.60
C PRO A 195 -5.03 15.77 2.77
N LYS A 196 -4.25 14.73 3.08
CA LYS A 196 -2.80 14.77 3.20
C LYS A 196 -2.21 13.60 2.41
N PRO A 197 -1.50 13.85 1.29
CA PRO A 197 -0.79 12.81 0.58
C PRO A 197 0.19 12.09 1.51
N VAL A 198 0.30 10.78 1.37
CA VAL A 198 1.31 9.98 2.08
C VAL A 198 2.52 9.79 1.20
N SER A 199 3.68 9.67 1.83
CA SER A 199 4.90 9.33 1.11
C SER A 199 4.87 7.90 0.59
N ILE A 200 5.64 7.62 -0.47
CA ILE A 200 5.78 6.26 -0.99
C ILE A 200 6.34 5.30 0.08
N PHE A 201 7.14 5.80 1.01
CA PHE A 201 7.73 5.00 2.10
C PHE A 201 6.69 4.56 3.12
N GLU A 202 5.72 5.42 3.48
CA GLU A 202 4.61 5.06 4.36
C GLU A 202 3.65 4.07 3.70
N VAL A 203 3.44 4.20 2.38
CA VAL A 203 2.72 3.19 1.60
C VAL A 203 3.47 1.88 1.66
N ASN A 204 4.77 1.86 1.34
CA ASN A 204 5.58 0.63 1.34
C ASN A 204 5.52 -0.11 2.68
N GLU A 205 5.57 0.60 3.82
CA GLU A 205 5.42 -0.04 5.13
C GLU A 205 4.06 -0.71 5.32
N THR A 206 3.01 -0.03 4.89
CA THR A 206 1.65 -0.58 4.92
C THR A 206 1.54 -1.82 4.03
N ILE A 207 2.10 -1.76 2.81
CA ILE A 207 2.10 -2.87 1.86
C ILE A 207 2.91 -4.06 2.38
N TRP A 208 4.09 -3.83 2.96
CA TRP A 208 4.87 -4.89 3.60
C TRP A 208 4.06 -5.56 4.72
N LYS A 209 3.33 -4.79 5.52
CA LYS A 209 2.49 -5.34 6.60
C LYS A 209 1.28 -6.11 6.07
N ILE A 210 0.64 -5.63 5.01
CA ILE A 210 -0.40 -6.38 4.30
C ILE A 210 0.15 -7.73 3.80
N ARG A 211 1.39 -7.76 3.30
CA ARG A 211 2.05 -8.99 2.89
C ARG A 211 2.32 -9.94 4.05
N ASP A 212 2.82 -9.45 5.18
CA ASP A 212 3.04 -10.25 6.40
C ASP A 212 1.74 -10.85 6.94
N GLU A 213 0.63 -10.11 6.78
CA GLU A 213 -0.70 -10.57 7.16
C GLU A 213 -1.50 -11.24 6.02
N SER A 214 -0.88 -11.46 4.86
CA SER A 214 -1.49 -12.18 3.74
C SER A 214 -1.75 -13.62 4.18
N GLY A 215 -3.02 -13.97 4.33
CA GLY A 215 -3.37 -15.20 5.07
C GLY A 215 -4.52 -14.97 6.04
N ARG A 216 -4.54 -13.80 6.69
CA ARG A 216 -5.60 -13.41 7.62
C ARG A 216 -6.89 -13.05 6.90
N ILE A 217 -7.98 -13.12 7.66
CA ILE A 217 -9.35 -12.95 7.16
C ILE A 217 -9.51 -11.50 6.66
N ASP A 218 -10.04 -11.34 5.45
CA ASP A 218 -10.39 -10.06 4.80
C ASP A 218 -9.20 -9.07 4.57
N ASN A 219 -7.96 -9.55 4.71
CA ASN A 219 -6.77 -8.75 4.36
C ASN A 219 -6.42 -8.90 2.88
N PRO A 220 -6.06 -7.82 2.17
CA PRO A 220 -5.56 -7.92 0.80
C PRO A 220 -4.34 -8.83 0.71
N CYS A 221 -4.19 -9.51 -0.42
CA CYS A 221 -3.00 -10.28 -0.78
C CYS A 221 -2.19 -9.52 -1.83
N MET A 222 -0.92 -9.88 -2.01
CA MET A 222 -0.06 -9.33 -3.05
C MET A 222 0.13 -10.32 -4.20
N LEU A 223 0.04 -9.81 -5.42
CA LEU A 223 0.34 -10.53 -6.65
C LEU A 223 1.39 -9.77 -7.46
N SER A 224 2.43 -10.46 -7.91
CA SER A 224 3.36 -9.96 -8.92
C SER A 224 2.99 -10.53 -10.28
N ARG A 225 2.83 -9.66 -11.29
CA ARG A 225 2.52 -10.05 -12.66
C ARG A 225 3.18 -9.06 -13.63
N ASP A 226 3.88 -9.58 -14.63
CA ASP A 226 4.50 -8.79 -15.71
C ASP A 226 5.45 -7.67 -15.19
N GLY A 227 6.08 -7.89 -14.03
CA GLY A 227 6.97 -6.91 -13.38
C GLY A 227 6.25 -5.89 -12.49
N GLU A 228 4.92 -5.87 -12.51
CA GLU A 228 4.09 -4.97 -11.70
C GLU A 228 3.53 -5.66 -10.46
N LEU A 229 3.25 -4.84 -9.45
CA LEU A 229 2.62 -5.27 -8.21
C LEU A 229 1.15 -4.92 -8.18
N TYR A 230 0.36 -5.88 -7.71
CA TYR A 230 -1.08 -5.76 -7.52
C TYR A 230 -1.46 -6.13 -6.10
N LEU A 231 -2.38 -5.36 -5.53
CA LEU A 231 -3.19 -5.78 -4.40
C LEU A 231 -4.39 -6.53 -4.95
N ILE A 232 -4.65 -7.71 -4.39
CA ILE A 232 -5.78 -8.55 -4.77
C ILE A 232 -6.58 -8.94 -3.54
N THR A 233 -7.87 -9.15 -3.72
CA THR A 233 -8.70 -9.74 -2.68
C THR A 233 -8.31 -11.22 -2.43
N PRO A 234 -8.43 -11.74 -1.19
CA PRO A 234 -8.09 -13.13 -0.84
C PRO A 234 -8.71 -14.21 -1.73
N GLU A 235 -9.89 -13.96 -2.29
CA GLU A 235 -10.62 -14.89 -3.15
C GLU A 235 -9.88 -15.20 -4.47
N LEU A 236 -8.97 -14.30 -4.88
CA LEU A 236 -8.17 -14.41 -6.10
C LEU A 236 -6.76 -14.97 -5.85
N ASP A 237 -6.39 -15.21 -4.59
CA ASP A 237 -5.10 -15.78 -4.21
C ASP A 237 -5.18 -17.32 -4.16
N ASP A 238 -4.38 -17.97 -5.00
CA ASP A 238 -4.30 -19.42 -5.15
C ASP A 238 -3.28 -20.07 -4.19
N THR A 239 -2.49 -19.29 -3.47
CA THR A 239 -1.40 -19.80 -2.61
C THR A 239 -1.81 -20.12 -1.17
N VAL A 240 -3.03 -19.77 -0.77
CA VAL A 240 -3.48 -19.95 0.62
C VAL A 240 -4.38 -21.16 0.77
N GLU A 241 -3.94 -22.11 1.61
CA GLU A 241 -4.72 -23.26 2.02
C GLU A 241 -5.98 -22.84 2.79
N ASN A 242 -7.11 -23.48 2.51
CA ASN A 242 -8.38 -23.22 3.19
C ASN A 242 -8.86 -24.47 3.92
N ASN A 243 -9.20 -24.31 5.20
CA ASN A 243 -10.06 -25.23 5.92
C ASN A 243 -11.53 -24.77 5.76
N PRO A 244 -12.37 -25.47 4.98
CA PRO A 244 -13.78 -25.16 4.86
C PRO A 244 -14.56 -25.56 6.12
N TYR A 245 -15.52 -24.73 6.52
CA TYR A 245 -16.63 -25.11 7.38
C TYR A 245 -17.76 -25.66 6.50
N TYR A 246 -18.40 -26.72 6.96
CA TYR A 246 -19.52 -27.36 6.25
C TYR A 246 -20.76 -27.28 7.13
N TYR A 247 -21.88 -26.82 6.55
CA TYR A 247 -23.19 -26.85 7.19
C TYR A 247 -24.24 -27.22 6.13
N ASP A 248 -24.94 -28.35 6.32
CA ASP A 248 -26.05 -28.84 5.48
C ASP A 248 -25.86 -28.57 3.97
N ASP A 249 -24.81 -29.16 3.40
CA ASP A 249 -24.40 -29.09 1.98
C ASP A 249 -23.94 -27.70 1.46
N TYR A 250 -23.81 -26.70 2.32
CA TYR A 250 -23.13 -25.44 2.05
C TYR A 250 -21.69 -25.48 2.58
N GLY A 251 -20.72 -25.26 1.68
CA GLY A 251 -19.32 -25.08 2.06
C GLY A 251 -18.99 -23.59 2.15
N TYR A 252 -18.73 -23.09 3.35
CA TYR A 252 -18.22 -21.73 3.54
C TYR A 252 -16.95 -21.73 4.37
N SER A 253 -16.04 -20.81 4.10
CA SER A 253 -14.82 -20.60 4.86
C SER A 253 -14.62 -19.11 5.04
N TYR A 254 -13.69 -18.72 5.92
CA TYR A 254 -13.31 -17.32 6.10
C TYR A 254 -12.86 -16.58 4.82
N ARG A 255 -12.72 -17.25 3.68
CA ARG A 255 -12.34 -16.66 2.40
C ARG A 255 -13.26 -17.06 1.24
N LYS A 256 -14.25 -17.93 1.46
CA LYS A 256 -14.95 -18.64 0.37
C LYS A 256 -16.40 -18.88 0.75
N TYR A 257 -17.33 -18.47 -0.09
CA TYR A 257 -18.69 -18.98 -0.09
C TYR A 257 -18.89 -19.82 -1.35
N LYS A 258 -19.47 -21.02 -1.21
CA LYS A 258 -19.88 -21.86 -2.33
C LYS A 258 -21.34 -22.22 -2.15
N ARG A 259 -22.13 -21.98 -3.20
CA ARG A 259 -23.53 -22.39 -3.25
C ARG A 259 -23.65 -23.91 -3.30
N HIS A 260 -24.78 -24.40 -2.80
CA HIS A 260 -25.13 -25.82 -2.81
C HIS A 260 -25.05 -26.42 -4.23
N SER A 261 -25.56 -25.70 -5.23
CA SER A 261 -25.56 -26.08 -6.65
C SER A 261 -24.16 -26.24 -7.27
N GLU A 262 -23.11 -25.72 -6.64
CA GLU A 262 -21.72 -25.75 -7.15
C GLU A 262 -20.81 -26.73 -6.37
N TYR A 263 -21.37 -27.48 -5.43
CA TYR A 263 -20.63 -28.27 -4.45
C TYR A 263 -20.45 -29.74 -4.88
N THR A 264 -19.72 -29.99 -5.97
CA THR A 264 -19.24 -31.35 -6.33
C THR A 264 -17.71 -31.48 -6.25
N GLU A 265 -17.20 -32.70 -6.10
CA GLU A 265 -15.76 -32.99 -6.08
C GLU A 265 -15.06 -32.60 -7.38
N GLU A 266 -15.77 -32.70 -8.51
CA GLU A 266 -15.36 -32.26 -9.85
C GLU A 266 -15.25 -30.73 -9.95
N MET A 267 -16.08 -30.00 -9.20
CA MET A 267 -16.01 -28.54 -9.10
C MET A 267 -14.87 -28.05 -8.17
N ARG A 268 -14.35 -28.92 -7.29
CA ARG A 268 -13.13 -28.63 -6.52
C ARG A 268 -11.87 -28.65 -7.40
N SER A 269 -11.77 -29.58 -8.36
CA SER A 269 -10.60 -29.71 -9.25
C SER A 269 -10.58 -28.70 -10.40
N LEU A 270 -11.72 -28.17 -10.84
CA LEU A 270 -11.82 -27.09 -11.85
C LEU A 270 -11.55 -25.68 -11.28
N ARG A 271 -11.30 -25.58 -9.98
CA ARG A 271 -11.30 -24.30 -9.25
C ARG A 271 -10.11 -23.40 -9.59
N GLU A 272 -8.89 -23.93 -9.59
CA GLU A 272 -7.70 -23.15 -9.94
C GLU A 272 -7.84 -22.55 -11.35
N ARG A 273 -8.34 -23.36 -12.29
CA ARG A 273 -8.67 -22.89 -13.65
C ARG A 273 -9.72 -21.79 -13.63
N ARG A 274 -10.76 -21.87 -12.79
CA ARG A 274 -11.78 -20.82 -12.66
C ARG A 274 -11.19 -19.53 -12.10
N VAL A 275 -10.39 -19.59 -11.03
CA VAL A 275 -9.75 -18.40 -10.44
C VAL A 275 -8.78 -17.76 -11.42
N GLN A 276 -7.96 -18.54 -12.11
CA GLN A 276 -7.04 -18.04 -13.13
C GLN A 276 -7.81 -17.42 -14.32
N SER A 277 -8.86 -18.08 -14.80
CA SER A 277 -9.72 -17.54 -15.86
C SER A 277 -10.39 -16.24 -15.43
N ARG A 278 -10.85 -16.17 -14.18
CA ARG A 278 -11.50 -14.97 -13.65
C ARG A 278 -10.52 -13.83 -13.47
N ARG A 279 -9.32 -14.09 -12.95
CA ARG A 279 -8.22 -13.10 -12.93
C ARG A 279 -7.96 -12.55 -14.32
N ALA A 280 -7.81 -13.42 -15.32
CA ALA A 280 -7.59 -13.00 -16.71
C ALA A 280 -8.72 -12.11 -17.23
N ALA A 281 -9.99 -12.46 -16.96
CA ALA A 281 -11.15 -11.66 -17.33
C ALA A 281 -11.15 -10.28 -16.63
N ILE A 282 -10.89 -10.23 -15.33
CA ILE A 282 -10.80 -8.98 -14.56
C ILE A 282 -9.69 -8.09 -15.13
N PHE A 283 -8.49 -8.63 -15.36
CA PHE A 283 -7.40 -7.87 -15.97
C PHE A 283 -7.75 -7.34 -17.37
N ALA A 284 -8.46 -8.12 -18.18
CA ALA A 284 -8.89 -7.68 -19.51
C ALA A 284 -9.91 -6.54 -19.41
N ALA A 285 -10.88 -6.66 -18.51
CA ALA A 285 -11.92 -5.66 -18.31
C ALA A 285 -11.37 -4.37 -17.66
N HIS A 286 -10.38 -4.49 -16.78
CA HIS A 286 -9.71 -3.33 -16.15
C HIS A 286 -8.99 -2.44 -17.16
N LYS A 287 -8.62 -2.98 -18.34
CA LYS A 287 -8.06 -2.20 -19.44
C LYS A 287 -9.12 -1.41 -20.22
N GLN A 288 -10.38 -1.84 -20.16
CA GLN A 288 -11.49 -1.26 -20.94
C GLN A 288 -12.23 -0.16 -20.17
N HIS A 289 -12.19 -0.22 -18.85
CA HIS A 289 -13.03 0.57 -17.96
C HIS A 289 -12.16 1.37 -16.99
N PRO A 290 -12.41 2.67 -16.73
CA PRO A 290 -11.74 3.37 -15.64
C PRO A 290 -12.13 2.77 -14.28
N ILE A 291 -11.17 2.79 -13.33
CA ILE A 291 -11.41 2.43 -11.92
C ILE A 291 -12.36 3.45 -11.29
N LYS A 292 -13.41 2.96 -10.63
CA LYS A 292 -14.34 3.81 -9.87
C LYS A 292 -13.60 4.52 -8.75
N LYS A 293 -13.74 5.85 -8.69
CA LYS A 293 -13.26 6.63 -7.56
C LYS A 293 -14.21 6.42 -6.38
N LEU A 294 -13.69 5.82 -5.30
CA LEU A 294 -14.42 5.72 -4.04
C LEU A 294 -14.36 7.06 -3.29
N ASP A 295 -15.44 7.38 -2.56
CA ASP A 295 -15.46 8.55 -1.68
C ASP A 295 -14.52 8.32 -0.50
N TYR A 296 -13.69 9.32 -0.20
CA TYR A 296 -12.65 9.19 0.81
C TYR A 296 -13.22 9.06 2.22
N GLU A 297 -14.25 9.85 2.56
CA GLU A 297 -14.86 9.82 3.90
C GLU A 297 -15.59 8.49 4.13
N ASP A 298 -16.27 7.99 3.09
CA ASP A 298 -16.87 6.65 3.10
C ASP A 298 -15.81 5.58 3.35
N VAL A 299 -14.68 5.60 2.64
CA VAL A 299 -13.59 4.62 2.82
C VAL A 299 -12.98 4.69 4.22
N VAL A 300 -12.72 5.88 4.75
CA VAL A 300 -12.13 6.07 6.09
C VAL A 300 -13.09 5.62 7.19
N CYS A 301 -14.38 5.89 7.03
CA CYS A 301 -15.43 5.47 7.95
C CYS A 301 -15.85 4.00 7.78
N GLY A 302 -15.36 3.31 6.75
CA GLY A 302 -15.73 1.93 6.44
C GLY A 302 -17.16 1.79 5.92
N TYR A 303 -17.71 2.85 5.32
CA TYR A 303 -19.04 2.89 4.75
C TYR A 303 -18.97 2.62 3.25
N ALA A 304 -19.92 1.82 2.73
CA ALA A 304 -20.11 1.63 1.30
C ALA A 304 -21.55 2.01 0.94
N THR A 305 -21.79 2.42 -0.29
CA THR A 305 -23.13 2.90 -0.72
C THR A 305 -24.23 1.84 -0.52
N TYR A 306 -23.89 0.56 -0.65
CA TYR A 306 -24.82 -0.55 -0.41
C TYR A 306 -25.06 -0.87 1.07
N THR A 307 -24.27 -0.31 2.00
CA THR A 307 -24.35 -0.57 3.44
C THR A 307 -25.73 -0.21 4.00
N ARG A 308 -26.40 0.81 3.46
CA ARG A 308 -27.78 1.14 3.84
C ARG A 308 -28.75 -0.02 3.57
N PHE A 309 -28.66 -0.65 2.40
CA PHE A 309 -29.54 -1.77 2.05
C PHE A 309 -29.22 -3.02 2.87
N VAL A 310 -27.93 -3.27 3.14
CA VAL A 310 -27.47 -4.35 4.03
C VAL A 310 -28.00 -4.13 5.46
N ASN A 311 -27.91 -2.92 5.99
CA ASN A 311 -28.42 -2.59 7.32
C ASN A 311 -29.94 -2.74 7.40
N ASN A 312 -30.68 -2.37 6.35
CA ASN A 312 -32.12 -2.59 6.30
C ASN A 312 -32.46 -4.09 6.32
N LEU A 313 -31.72 -4.92 5.58
CA LEU A 313 -31.88 -6.38 5.61
C LEU A 313 -31.54 -6.95 7.00
N LYS A 314 -30.46 -6.47 7.63
CA LYS A 314 -30.06 -6.85 8.99
C LYS A 314 -31.18 -6.58 9.99
N LEU A 315 -31.73 -5.36 9.96
CA LEU A 315 -32.89 -4.99 10.80
C LEU A 315 -34.10 -5.89 10.51
N ASP A 316 -34.40 -6.15 9.24
CA ASP A 316 -35.54 -6.99 8.87
C ASP A 316 -35.43 -8.45 9.37
N ILE A 317 -34.22 -9.00 9.42
CA ILE A 317 -33.95 -10.37 9.89
C ILE A 317 -33.84 -10.43 11.42
N LEU A 318 -33.21 -9.43 12.05
CA LEU A 318 -32.85 -9.46 13.48
C LEU A 318 -33.81 -8.72 14.40
N LYS A 319 -34.78 -7.97 13.87
CA LYS A 319 -35.77 -7.24 14.69
C LYS A 319 -36.67 -8.21 15.47
N ASP A 320 -36.26 -8.51 16.69
CA ASP A 320 -37.00 -9.35 17.64
C ASP A 320 -36.78 -8.85 19.07
N SER A 321 -37.85 -8.48 19.76
CA SER A 321 -37.80 -7.99 21.14
C SER A 321 -37.51 -9.08 22.16
N LYS A 322 -37.44 -10.35 21.76
CA LYS A 322 -37.25 -11.50 22.64
C LYS A 322 -35.81 -12.00 22.72
N LEU A 323 -34.90 -11.50 21.87
CA LEU A 323 -33.50 -11.88 21.93
C LEU A 323 -32.80 -11.17 23.09
N SER A 324 -31.97 -11.93 23.82
CA SER A 324 -31.04 -11.32 24.77
C SER A 324 -30.02 -10.47 24.01
N ALA A 325 -29.45 -9.45 24.66
CA ALA A 325 -28.42 -8.60 24.03
C ALA A 325 -27.22 -9.41 23.52
N ALA A 326 -26.77 -10.42 24.27
CA ALA A 326 -25.67 -11.29 23.87
C ALA A 326 -26.02 -12.15 22.63
N SER A 327 -27.23 -12.69 22.58
CA SER A 327 -27.71 -13.47 21.42
C SER A 327 -27.91 -12.60 20.18
N LEU A 328 -28.34 -11.35 20.37
CA LEU A 328 -28.46 -10.39 19.28
C LEU A 328 -27.08 -10.08 18.70
N HIS A 329 -26.10 -9.72 19.53
CA HIS A 329 -24.74 -9.44 19.07
C HIS A 329 -24.08 -10.59 18.31
N ALA A 330 -24.21 -11.83 18.82
CA ALA A 330 -23.67 -13.00 18.11
C ALA A 330 -24.28 -13.17 16.71
N ARG A 331 -25.60 -12.96 16.57
CA ARG A 331 -26.29 -13.04 15.27
C ARG A 331 -25.96 -11.86 14.35
N GLU A 332 -25.70 -10.69 14.92
CA GLU A 332 -25.23 -9.52 14.17
C GLU A 332 -23.85 -9.79 13.55
N ASP A 333 -22.93 -10.38 14.32
CA ASP A 333 -21.60 -10.76 13.85
C ASP A 333 -21.67 -11.84 12.75
N GLU A 334 -22.51 -12.86 12.92
CA GLU A 334 -22.73 -13.90 11.91
C GLU A 334 -23.35 -13.33 10.63
N PHE A 335 -24.33 -12.42 10.76
CA PHE A 335 -24.94 -11.75 9.62
C PHE A 335 -23.89 -10.95 8.83
N ASP A 336 -23.11 -10.11 9.51
CA ASP A 336 -22.09 -9.27 8.86
C ASP A 336 -21.04 -10.14 8.16
N PHE A 337 -20.63 -11.22 8.81
CA PHE A 337 -19.71 -12.19 8.25
C PHE A 337 -20.25 -12.84 6.96
N ILE A 338 -21.50 -13.35 6.97
CA ILE A 338 -22.10 -14.01 5.81
C ILE A 338 -22.32 -13.02 4.67
N MET A 339 -22.86 -11.83 4.98
CA MET A 339 -23.08 -10.80 3.97
C MET A 339 -21.77 -10.43 3.28
N ALA A 340 -20.67 -10.27 4.02
CA ALA A 340 -19.36 -10.04 3.40
C ALA A 340 -18.96 -11.15 2.42
N LYS A 341 -19.24 -12.43 2.72
CA LYS A 341 -18.93 -13.54 1.82
C LYS A 341 -19.85 -13.63 0.60
N LEU A 342 -21.13 -13.36 0.78
CA LEU A 342 -22.09 -13.29 -0.33
C LEU A 342 -21.67 -12.20 -1.31
N LEU A 343 -21.42 -10.98 -0.84
CA LEU A 343 -21.03 -9.84 -1.69
C LEU A 343 -19.70 -10.09 -2.43
N ARG A 344 -18.71 -10.67 -1.76
CA ARG A 344 -17.45 -11.09 -2.42
C ARG A 344 -17.66 -12.17 -3.47
N SER A 345 -18.63 -13.08 -3.26
CA SER A 345 -19.03 -14.07 -4.28
C SER A 345 -19.64 -13.41 -5.51
N ILE A 346 -20.41 -12.33 -5.35
CA ILE A 346 -20.93 -11.53 -6.48
C ILE A 346 -19.77 -10.87 -7.24
N GLY A 347 -18.83 -10.24 -6.53
CA GLY A 347 -17.64 -9.66 -7.16
C GLY A 347 -16.85 -10.69 -7.98
N LEU A 348 -16.65 -11.88 -7.41
CA LEU A 348 -15.93 -12.98 -8.04
C LEU A 348 -16.67 -13.58 -9.23
N ASN A 349 -17.97 -13.84 -9.12
CA ASN A 349 -18.70 -14.66 -10.10
C ASN A 349 -19.63 -13.84 -11.02
N GLY A 350 -19.79 -12.54 -10.75
CA GLY A 350 -20.80 -11.70 -11.41
C GLY A 350 -22.19 -11.90 -10.80
N MET A 351 -23.20 -11.38 -11.49
CA MET A 351 -24.57 -11.42 -10.98
C MET A 351 -25.13 -12.85 -10.92
N PRO A 352 -25.75 -13.22 -9.78
CA PRO A 352 -26.36 -14.52 -9.62
C PRO A 352 -27.70 -14.60 -10.36
N THR A 353 -28.07 -15.82 -10.74
CA THR A 353 -29.41 -16.13 -11.22
C THR A 353 -30.45 -16.03 -10.10
N VAL A 354 -31.74 -15.93 -10.45
CA VAL A 354 -32.83 -15.90 -9.46
C VAL A 354 -32.81 -17.12 -8.53
N GLN A 355 -32.47 -18.30 -9.05
CA GLN A 355 -32.33 -19.51 -8.24
C GLN A 355 -31.20 -19.36 -7.22
N GLN A 356 -30.04 -18.87 -7.64
CA GLN A 356 -28.89 -18.66 -6.77
C GLN A 356 -29.18 -17.59 -5.68
N ILE A 357 -29.96 -16.56 -5.98
CA ILE A 357 -30.39 -15.57 -4.97
C ILE A 357 -31.30 -16.21 -3.93
N ASN A 358 -32.16 -17.15 -4.33
CA ASN A 358 -32.99 -17.90 -3.38
C ASN A 358 -32.12 -18.82 -2.49
N GLU A 359 -31.15 -19.53 -3.06
CA GLU A 359 -30.18 -20.33 -2.31
C GLU A 359 -29.38 -19.47 -1.31
N ASP A 360 -28.93 -18.27 -1.72
CA ASP A 360 -28.23 -17.32 -0.86
C ASP A 360 -29.14 -16.82 0.29
N ALA A 361 -30.43 -16.60 0.02
CA ALA A 361 -31.43 -16.18 1.03
C ALA A 361 -31.74 -17.29 2.04
N GLU A 362 -31.87 -18.52 1.57
CA GLU A 362 -32.05 -19.72 2.41
C GLU A 362 -30.86 -19.88 3.34
N PHE A 363 -29.64 -19.86 2.79
CA PHE A 363 -28.41 -19.97 3.55
C PHE A 363 -28.30 -18.89 4.64
N LEU A 364 -28.56 -17.63 4.30
CA LEU A 364 -28.51 -16.53 5.27
C LEU A 364 -29.49 -16.74 6.42
N LEU A 365 -30.72 -17.19 6.14
CA LEU A 365 -31.71 -17.46 7.18
C LEU A 365 -31.34 -18.68 8.03
N ILE A 366 -30.90 -19.78 7.42
CA ILE A 366 -30.50 -21.00 8.14
C ILE A 366 -29.44 -20.69 9.20
N VAL A 367 -28.43 -19.90 8.85
CA VAL A 367 -27.32 -19.62 9.76
C VAL A 367 -27.71 -18.56 10.80
N VAL A 368 -28.30 -17.44 10.39
CA VAL A 368 -28.51 -16.28 11.28
C VAL A 368 -29.81 -16.38 12.10
N ARG A 369 -30.87 -16.95 11.51
CA ARG A 369 -32.23 -17.04 12.08
C ARG A 369 -32.94 -18.33 11.61
N PRO A 370 -32.50 -19.53 12.05
CA PRO A 370 -33.14 -20.78 11.65
C PRO A 370 -34.61 -20.83 12.04
N ASP A 371 -35.01 -20.08 13.06
CA ASP A 371 -36.40 -19.91 13.49
C ASP A 371 -37.28 -19.12 12.50
N PHE A 372 -36.67 -18.42 11.53
CA PHE A 372 -37.36 -17.69 10.46
C PHE A 372 -37.33 -18.46 9.13
N TYR A 373 -36.90 -19.72 9.14
CA TYR A 373 -36.80 -20.56 7.96
C TYR A 373 -38.19 -21.01 7.47
N GLU A 374 -38.84 -20.15 6.68
CA GLU A 374 -40.13 -20.38 6.04
C GLU A 374 -40.14 -19.77 4.63
N GLN A 375 -40.85 -20.40 3.69
CA GLN A 375 -40.85 -19.98 2.28
C GLN A 375 -41.21 -18.49 2.07
N ALA A 376 -42.17 -17.98 2.84
CA ALA A 376 -42.57 -16.57 2.75
C ALA A 376 -41.44 -15.61 3.17
N LYS A 377 -40.63 -16.00 4.16
CA LYS A 377 -39.47 -15.22 4.64
C LYS A 377 -38.32 -15.30 3.65
N ILE A 378 -38.03 -16.49 3.13
CA ILE A 378 -37.04 -16.72 2.07
C ILE A 378 -37.34 -15.80 0.87
N ASN A 379 -38.59 -15.81 0.38
CA ASN A 379 -39.00 -14.96 -0.74
C ASN A 379 -38.82 -13.45 -0.46
N LYS A 380 -39.02 -13.01 0.79
CA LYS A 380 -38.80 -11.61 1.17
C LYS A 380 -37.30 -11.28 1.20
N VAL A 381 -36.48 -12.11 1.84
CA VAL A 381 -35.03 -11.93 1.93
C VAL A 381 -34.39 -11.97 0.56
N SER A 382 -34.80 -12.89 -0.31
CA SER A 382 -34.35 -12.99 -1.72
C SER A 382 -34.58 -11.68 -2.49
N LYS A 383 -35.77 -11.06 -2.37
CA LYS A 383 -36.04 -9.75 -2.99
C LYS A 383 -35.11 -8.65 -2.47
N LEU A 384 -34.82 -8.62 -1.17
CA LEU A 384 -33.92 -7.64 -0.57
C LEU A 384 -32.46 -7.87 -1.00
N LEU A 385 -32.02 -9.14 -1.05
CA LEU A 385 -30.71 -9.52 -1.56
C LEU A 385 -30.53 -9.12 -3.02
N SER A 386 -31.56 -9.30 -3.86
CA SER A 386 -31.52 -8.84 -5.26
C SER A 386 -31.21 -7.35 -5.37
N ILE A 387 -31.84 -6.51 -4.54
CA ILE A 387 -31.57 -5.06 -4.51
C ILE A 387 -30.13 -4.78 -4.06
N ILE A 388 -29.66 -5.48 -3.03
CA ILE A 388 -28.28 -5.34 -2.54
C ILE A 388 -27.28 -5.72 -3.65
N TYR A 389 -27.50 -6.84 -4.35
CA TYR A 389 -26.61 -7.33 -5.40
C TYR A 389 -26.55 -6.39 -6.60
N GLU A 390 -27.67 -5.79 -7.00
CA GLU A 390 -27.66 -4.77 -8.08
C GLU A 390 -26.81 -3.53 -7.73
N ASN A 391 -26.67 -3.22 -6.44
CA ASN A 391 -25.87 -2.09 -5.92
C ASN A 391 -24.48 -2.52 -5.44
N THR A 392 -24.11 -3.79 -5.58
CA THR A 392 -22.80 -4.31 -5.16
C THR A 392 -21.77 -4.02 -6.25
N PRO A 393 -20.55 -3.55 -5.89
CA PRO A 393 -19.45 -3.38 -6.85
C PRO A 393 -19.10 -4.69 -7.56
N LEU A 394 -18.93 -4.62 -8.87
CA LEU A 394 -18.47 -5.73 -9.69
C LEU A 394 -17.01 -5.54 -10.09
N TRP A 395 -16.21 -6.58 -9.87
CA TRP A 395 -14.77 -6.53 -10.12
C TRP A 395 -14.44 -6.37 -11.61
N GLU A 396 -15.22 -6.99 -12.49
CA GLU A 396 -15.07 -6.85 -13.94
C GLU A 396 -15.41 -5.44 -14.46
N PHE A 397 -16.22 -4.67 -13.73
CA PHE A 397 -16.56 -3.30 -14.07
C PHE A 397 -15.82 -2.28 -13.19
N ASN A 398 -14.67 -2.69 -12.65
CA ASN A 398 -13.73 -1.79 -11.98
C ASN A 398 -14.36 -1.03 -10.79
N GLY A 399 -15.21 -1.72 -10.02
CA GLY A 399 -15.88 -1.18 -8.84
C GLY A 399 -17.27 -0.60 -9.07
N ARG A 400 -17.75 -0.58 -10.33
CA ARG A 400 -19.12 -0.16 -10.64
C ARG A 400 -20.13 -1.27 -10.38
N SER A 401 -21.32 -0.86 -9.96
CA SER A 401 -22.49 -1.73 -9.78
C SER A 401 -23.38 -1.73 -11.03
N HIS A 402 -24.28 -2.71 -11.16
CA HIS A 402 -25.24 -2.71 -12.27
C HIS A 402 -26.16 -1.49 -12.27
N THR A 403 -26.60 -1.04 -11.09
CA THR A 403 -27.41 0.18 -10.99
C THR A 403 -26.68 1.38 -11.58
N GLU A 404 -25.38 1.51 -11.31
CA GLU A 404 -24.56 2.60 -11.86
C GLU A 404 -24.40 2.49 -13.38
N LEU A 405 -24.11 1.29 -13.89
CA LEU A 405 -23.98 1.06 -15.33
C LEU A 405 -25.27 1.38 -16.09
N ARG A 406 -26.43 0.95 -15.57
CA ARG A 406 -27.74 1.27 -16.18
C ARG A 406 -28.02 2.78 -16.18
N ASN A 407 -27.60 3.49 -15.14
CA ASN A 407 -27.78 4.93 -15.05
C ASN A 407 -26.82 5.69 -15.98
N GLU A 408 -25.61 5.20 -16.20
CA GLU A 408 -24.66 5.75 -17.18
C GLU A 408 -25.20 5.58 -18.61
N GLU A 409 -25.71 4.41 -18.97
CA GLU A 409 -26.36 4.14 -20.27
C GLU A 409 -27.59 5.02 -20.52
N ALA A 410 -28.32 5.39 -19.46
CA ALA A 410 -29.47 6.30 -19.55
C ALA A 410 -29.08 7.78 -19.73
N VAL A 411 -27.80 8.13 -19.53
CA VAL A 411 -27.29 9.52 -19.55
C VAL A 411 -26.49 9.84 -20.82
N GLU A 412 -26.12 8.85 -21.65
CA GLU A 412 -25.59 9.14 -23.00
C GLU A 412 -26.66 9.84 -23.86
N PRO A 413 -26.44 11.09 -24.34
CA PRO A 413 -27.39 11.75 -25.20
C PRO A 413 -27.34 11.13 -26.61
N LEU A 414 -28.52 10.92 -27.19
CA LEU A 414 -28.74 10.80 -28.63
C LEU A 414 -27.84 11.80 -29.38
N VAL A 415 -26.87 11.27 -30.12
CA VAL A 415 -26.09 12.03 -31.11
C VAL A 415 -27.09 12.75 -32.03
N PRO A 416 -26.99 14.08 -32.24
CA PRO A 416 -27.87 14.75 -33.17
C PRO A 416 -27.61 14.23 -34.58
N THR A 417 -28.64 13.62 -35.13
CA THR A 417 -28.73 13.15 -36.52
C THR A 417 -28.45 14.32 -37.47
N MET A 418 -27.43 14.14 -38.31
CA MET A 418 -27.24 14.72 -39.65
C MET A 418 -27.46 16.23 -39.84
N GLN A 419 -26.36 16.98 -40.00
CA GLN A 419 -26.39 18.15 -40.87
C GLN A 419 -26.33 17.70 -42.35
N PRO A 420 -27.22 18.17 -43.23
CA PRO A 420 -27.13 17.88 -44.65
C PRO A 420 -25.89 18.53 -45.25
N THR A 421 -25.10 17.74 -45.95
CA THR A 421 -23.97 18.20 -46.77
C THR A 421 -24.52 19.07 -47.91
N VAL A 422 -24.33 20.39 -47.83
CA VAL A 422 -24.55 21.28 -48.97
C VAL A 422 -23.45 21.00 -49.98
N GLN A 423 -23.80 20.42 -51.13
CA GLN A 423 -22.90 20.27 -52.26
C GLN A 423 -22.52 21.64 -52.84
N PRO A 424 -21.24 21.90 -53.17
CA PRO A 424 -20.86 23.10 -53.89
C PRO A 424 -21.26 22.98 -55.37
N LYS A 425 -22.01 23.96 -55.88
CA LYS A 425 -22.28 24.14 -57.30
C LYS A 425 -20.97 24.32 -58.06
N GLN A 426 -20.73 23.46 -59.04
CA GLN A 426 -19.71 23.64 -60.07
C GLN A 426 -20.03 24.90 -60.89
N ALA A 427 -19.00 25.70 -61.14
CA ALA A 427 -19.04 26.78 -62.11
C ALA A 427 -18.88 26.22 -63.53
N ALA A 428 -19.78 26.65 -64.42
CA ALA A 428 -19.56 26.77 -65.85
C ALA A 428 -20.03 28.17 -66.25
#